data_AF-A0AAU6DYI3-F1
#
_entry.id   AF-A0AAU6DYI3-F1
#
_cell.length_a   1.000
_cell.length_b   1.000
_cell.length_c   1.000
_cell.angle_alpha   90.00
_cell.angle_beta   90.00
_cell.angle_gamma   90.00
#
_symmetry.space_group_name_H-M   'P 1'
#
loop_
_entity.id
_entity.type
_entity.pdbx_description
1 polymer ?
#
loop_
_entity_poly.entity_id
_entity_poly.type
_entity_poly.pdbx_seq_one_letter_code
_entity_poly.pdbx_strand_id
1 'polypeptide(L)'
;MTDEQGWITSSYTGSGQQCVQMRPAPFGVAIRDSKNPDGPRLLCSSDAWKSLLTEARNGSYDLPAHLPGTPSHLPKPAVADLGLSAAEWLSTSNPGDIHLSIAFVDDHIAMRLIPAAETLVFTPGEWNAWLSGAKDGEFDQLA
;
A
#
# COMPACT_ATOMS: atom_id res chain seq x y z
N MET A 1 -0.11 13.37 -7.03
CA MET A 1 1.10 14.17 -7.36
C MET A 1 2.16 13.24 -7.95
N THR A 2 2.93 13.69 -8.95
CA THR A 2 3.95 12.85 -9.62
C THR A 2 5.32 13.49 -9.47
N ASP A 3 6.35 12.72 -9.11
CA ASP A 3 7.74 13.19 -9.01
C ASP A 3 8.50 13.11 -10.36
N GLU A 4 9.74 13.60 -10.37
CA GLU A 4 10.60 13.63 -11.56
C GLU A 4 10.99 12.23 -12.09
N GLN A 5 10.87 11.20 -11.25
CA GLN A 5 11.16 9.80 -11.58
C GLN A 5 9.89 9.03 -12.00
N GLY A 6 8.75 9.72 -12.09
CA GLY A 6 7.45 9.20 -12.48
C GLY A 6 6.67 8.52 -11.37
N TRP A 7 7.10 8.61 -10.10
CA TRP A 7 6.34 8.04 -8.98
C TRP A 7 5.16 8.94 -8.62
N ILE A 8 4.00 8.31 -8.51
CA ILE A 8 2.73 8.92 -8.18
C ILE A 8 2.44 8.66 -6.71
N THR A 9 2.06 9.70 -5.99
CA THR A 9 1.47 9.63 -4.64
C THR A 9 0.07 10.26 -4.64
N SER A 10 -0.75 9.94 -3.65
CA SER A 10 -2.08 10.53 -3.53
C SER A 10 -2.04 12.05 -3.32
N SER A 11 -3.00 12.78 -3.89
CA SER A 11 -3.19 14.20 -3.56
C SER A 11 -3.65 14.44 -2.12
N TYR A 12 -4.21 13.42 -1.46
CA TYR A 12 -4.62 13.42 -0.05
C TYR A 12 -3.44 13.34 0.92
N THR A 13 -2.22 13.17 0.42
CA THR A 13 -1.04 13.20 1.27
C THR A 13 -0.82 14.61 1.82
N GLY A 14 -0.88 14.75 3.14
CA GLY A 14 -0.48 15.99 3.82
C GLY A 14 1.01 16.33 3.64
N SER A 15 1.44 17.49 4.13
CA SER A 15 2.80 18.03 3.97
C SER A 15 3.94 17.20 4.61
N GLY A 16 3.67 15.98 5.06
CA GLY A 16 4.61 15.07 5.72
C GLY A 16 4.84 13.77 4.94
N GLN A 17 5.60 13.84 3.84
CA GLN A 17 6.63 12.92 3.31
C GLN A 17 6.56 11.40 3.64
N GLN A 18 5.38 10.83 3.78
CA GLN A 18 5.13 9.44 4.16
C GLN A 18 4.01 8.96 3.25
N CYS A 19 4.35 8.26 2.16
CA CYS A 19 3.37 7.84 1.18
C CYS A 19 3.68 6.47 0.59
N VAL A 20 2.61 5.77 0.26
CA VAL A 20 2.60 4.76 -0.79
C VAL A 20 2.91 5.47 -2.11
N GLN A 21 3.99 5.08 -2.78
CA GLN A 21 4.35 5.57 -4.10
C GLN A 21 4.17 4.47 -5.14
N MET A 22 3.58 4.82 -6.27
CA MET A 22 3.29 3.89 -7.36
C MET A 22 3.80 4.41 -8.70
N ARG A 23 4.23 3.52 -9.59
CA ARG A 23 4.69 3.89 -10.93
C ARG A 23 4.37 2.79 -11.94
N PRO A 24 4.04 3.12 -13.21
CA PRO A 24 4.00 2.14 -14.28
C PRO A 24 5.30 1.33 -14.37
N ALA A 25 5.18 0.05 -14.61
CA ALA A 25 6.29 -0.88 -14.83
C ALA A 25 5.98 -1.79 -16.04
N PRO A 26 7.00 -2.40 -16.70
CA PRO A 26 6.81 -3.15 -17.94
C PRO A 26 5.74 -4.26 -17.91
N PHE A 27 5.35 -4.73 -16.72
CA PHE A 27 4.35 -5.79 -16.54
C PHE A 27 3.33 -5.49 -15.43
N GLY A 28 3.14 -4.20 -15.09
CA GLY A 28 2.14 -3.78 -14.11
C GLY A 28 2.56 -2.54 -13.34
N VAL A 29 2.54 -2.60 -12.01
CA VAL A 29 2.76 -1.44 -11.14
C VAL A 29 3.85 -1.74 -10.12
N ALA A 30 4.83 -0.85 -10.05
CA ALA A 30 5.80 -0.84 -8.97
C ALA A 30 5.24 -0.03 -7.79
N ILE A 31 5.33 -0.57 -6.58
CA ILE A 31 4.90 0.06 -5.33
C ILE A 31 6.10 0.13 -4.38
N ARG A 32 6.30 1.27 -3.72
CA ARG A 32 7.34 1.43 -2.70
C ARG A 32 6.91 2.37 -1.58
N ASP A 33 7.69 2.38 -0.52
CA ASP A 33 7.64 3.41 0.52
C ASP A 33 8.52 4.60 0.12
N SER A 34 7.91 5.79 0.01
CA SER A 34 8.62 7.05 -0.28
C SER A 34 9.80 7.35 0.67
N LYS A 35 9.72 6.92 1.94
CA LYS A 35 10.78 7.15 2.95
C LYS A 35 11.95 6.21 2.83
N ASN A 36 11.77 5.11 2.13
CA ASN A 36 12.80 4.13 1.88
C ASN A 36 12.91 3.88 0.38
N PRO A 37 13.35 4.88 -0.42
CA PRO A 37 13.37 4.79 -1.88
C PRO A 37 14.33 3.71 -2.41
N ASP A 38 15.34 3.36 -1.60
CA ASP A 38 16.31 2.27 -1.81
C ASP A 38 15.86 0.95 -1.15
N GLY A 39 14.73 0.98 -0.45
CA GLY A 39 14.10 -0.16 0.17
C GLY A 39 13.38 -1.07 -0.83
N PRO A 40 12.64 -2.07 -0.29
CA PRO A 40 11.90 -3.03 -1.08
C PRO A 40 10.92 -2.38 -2.05
N ARG A 41 10.72 -3.02 -3.20
CA ARG A 41 9.76 -2.58 -4.23
C ARG A 41 8.91 -3.76 -4.64
N LEU A 42 7.61 -3.64 -4.45
CA LEU A 42 6.68 -4.65 -4.93
C LEU A 42 6.37 -4.38 -6.39
N LEU A 43 6.48 -5.40 -7.24
CA LEU A 43 6.03 -5.35 -8.63
C LEU A 43 4.80 -6.24 -8.77
N CYS A 44 3.62 -5.65 -8.82
CA CYS A 44 2.37 -6.38 -9.04
C CYS A 44 1.97 -6.32 -10.52
N SER A 45 1.20 -7.32 -10.97
CA SER A 45 0.57 -7.27 -12.30
C SER A 45 -0.50 -6.19 -12.36
N SER A 46 -0.86 -5.76 -13.58
CA SER A 46 -2.00 -4.86 -13.79
C SER A 46 -3.31 -5.43 -13.25
N ASP A 47 -3.53 -6.74 -13.36
CA ASP A 47 -4.76 -7.38 -12.87
C ASP A 47 -4.83 -7.40 -11.34
N ALA A 48 -3.69 -7.66 -10.67
CA ALA A 48 -3.60 -7.57 -9.21
C ALA A 48 -3.83 -6.12 -8.74
N TRP A 49 -3.29 -5.14 -9.47
CA TRP A 49 -3.50 -3.72 -9.18
C TRP A 49 -4.97 -3.30 -9.36
N LYS A 50 -5.61 -3.70 -10.47
CA LYS A 50 -7.04 -3.49 -10.73
C LYS A 50 -7.93 -4.05 -9.63
N SER A 51 -7.63 -5.28 -9.20
CA SER A 51 -8.36 -5.95 -8.13
C SER A 51 -8.21 -5.18 -6.82
N LEU A 52 -6.98 -4.76 -6.47
CA LEU A 52 -6.71 -3.95 -5.29
C LEU A 52 -7.52 -2.64 -5.29
N LEU A 53 -7.51 -1.88 -6.40
CA LEU A 53 -8.24 -0.62 -6.50
C LEU A 53 -9.75 -0.82 -6.38
N THR A 54 -10.29 -1.88 -6.99
CA THR A 54 -11.72 -2.22 -6.92
C THR A 54 -12.12 -2.55 -5.48
N GLU A 55 -11.33 -3.36 -4.79
CA GLU A 55 -11.60 -3.75 -3.41
C GLU A 55 -11.41 -2.59 -2.43
N ALA A 56 -10.41 -1.73 -2.65
CA ALA A 56 -10.22 -0.50 -1.88
C ALA A 56 -11.43 0.44 -1.99
N ARG A 57 -12.01 0.58 -3.20
CA ARG A 57 -13.25 1.35 -3.42
C ARG A 57 -14.44 0.79 -2.65
N ASN A 58 -14.51 -0.53 -2.57
CA ASN A 58 -15.57 -1.23 -1.85
C ASN A 58 -15.35 -1.26 -0.33
N GLY A 59 -14.25 -0.68 0.16
CA GLY A 59 -13.93 -0.58 1.59
C GLY A 59 -13.28 -1.83 2.19
N SER A 60 -12.82 -2.78 1.37
CA SER A 60 -12.19 -4.03 1.85
C SER A 60 -10.94 -3.81 2.70
N TYR A 61 -10.32 -2.63 2.56
CA TYR A 61 -9.08 -2.28 3.27
C TYR A 61 -9.21 -1.02 4.12
N ASP A 62 -10.45 -0.64 4.49
CA ASP A 62 -10.67 0.47 5.40
C ASP A 62 -10.06 0.17 6.78
N LEU A 63 -9.52 1.20 7.42
CA LEU A 63 -8.87 1.06 8.72
C LEU A 63 -9.85 0.48 9.75
N PRO A 64 -9.48 -0.58 10.48
CA PRO A 64 -10.25 -1.05 11.61
C PRO A 64 -10.45 0.06 12.66
N ALA A 65 -11.59 0.06 13.34
CA ALA A 65 -11.92 1.10 14.33
C ALA A 65 -10.90 1.25 15.48
N HIS A 66 -10.10 0.21 15.75
CA HIS A 66 -9.05 0.23 16.77
C HIS A 66 -7.76 0.91 16.31
N LEU A 67 -7.54 1.07 14.99
CA LEU A 67 -6.44 1.85 14.45
C LEU A 67 -6.89 3.31 14.33
N PRO A 68 -6.47 4.21 15.23
CA PRO A 68 -6.87 5.60 15.13
C PRO A 68 -6.27 6.21 13.86
N GLY A 69 -7.03 7.06 13.17
CA GLY A 69 -6.57 7.83 12.00
C GLY A 69 -5.56 8.95 12.34
N THR A 70 -4.66 8.72 13.31
CA THR A 70 -3.79 9.70 13.96
C THR A 70 -2.31 9.52 13.62
N PRO A 71 -1.47 10.56 13.88
CA PRO A 71 -0.79 11.31 12.85
C PRO A 71 0.30 10.52 12.09
N SER A 72 0.52 10.89 10.83
CA SER A 72 1.57 10.41 9.91
C SER A 72 3.03 10.57 10.41
N HIS A 73 3.24 10.91 11.68
CA HIS A 73 4.53 11.08 12.33
C HIS A 73 5.03 9.77 12.96
N LEU A 74 4.16 8.81 13.31
CA LEU A 74 4.58 7.59 14.02
C LEU A 74 5.84 6.97 13.38
N PRO A 75 6.86 6.64 14.18
CA PRO A 75 8.06 6.00 13.66
C PRO A 75 7.67 4.63 13.10
N LYS A 76 8.02 4.38 11.84
CA LYS A 76 7.76 3.08 11.23
C LYS A 76 8.65 2.02 11.89
N PRO A 77 8.10 0.91 12.39
CA PRO A 77 8.89 -0.20 12.91
C PRO A 77 9.65 -0.86 11.77
N ALA A 78 10.75 -1.54 12.10
CA ALA A 78 11.34 -2.45 11.13
C ALA A 78 10.36 -3.61 10.86
N VAL A 79 10.37 -4.14 9.64
CA VAL A 79 9.57 -5.31 9.27
C VAL A 79 9.79 -6.49 10.23
N ALA A 80 11.01 -6.65 10.74
CA ALA A 80 11.39 -7.71 11.68
C ALA A 80 10.77 -7.54 13.09
N ASP A 81 10.34 -6.32 13.44
CA ASP A 81 9.74 -6.02 14.75
C ASP A 81 8.22 -6.23 14.75
N LEU A 82 7.61 -6.45 13.58
CA LEU A 82 6.17 -6.66 13.42
C LEU A 82 5.77 -8.13 13.57
N GLY A 83 4.60 -8.37 14.17
CA GLY A 83 3.99 -9.70 14.32
C GLY A 83 3.47 -10.34 13.04
N LEU A 84 4.18 -10.22 11.91
CA LEU A 84 3.71 -10.62 10.56
C LEU A 84 3.36 -12.11 10.40
N SER A 85 3.98 -12.97 11.21
CA SER A 85 3.72 -14.42 11.20
C SER A 85 2.34 -14.78 11.73
N ALA A 86 1.79 -13.97 12.64
CA ALA A 86 0.46 -14.15 13.21
C ALA A 86 -0.61 -13.26 12.56
N ALA A 87 -0.20 -12.38 11.64
CA ALA A 87 -1.09 -11.43 11.00
C ALA A 87 -2.11 -12.13 10.09
N GLU A 88 -3.35 -11.64 10.11
CA GLU A 88 -4.39 -12.03 9.18
C GLU A 88 -4.23 -11.22 7.88
N TRP A 89 -4.12 -11.91 6.74
CA TRP A 89 -3.85 -11.29 5.45
C TRP A 89 -5.08 -11.31 4.56
N LEU A 90 -5.50 -10.11 4.14
CA LEU A 90 -6.52 -9.88 3.13
C LEU A 90 -5.85 -9.88 1.76
N SER A 91 -6.08 -10.93 0.97
CA SER A 91 -5.52 -11.06 -0.38
C SER A 91 -6.52 -10.58 -1.44
N THR A 92 -6.01 -9.90 -2.47
CA THR A 92 -6.83 -9.52 -3.63
C THR A 92 -7.45 -10.73 -4.29
N SER A 93 -8.71 -10.61 -4.71
CA SER A 93 -9.50 -11.66 -5.37
C SER A 93 -9.20 -11.74 -6.87
N ASN A 94 -7.94 -11.98 -7.23
CA ASN A 94 -7.52 -12.20 -8.62
C ASN A 94 -7.44 -13.70 -8.94
N PRO A 95 -7.96 -14.22 -10.08
CA PRO A 95 -7.80 -15.63 -10.47
C PRO A 95 -6.37 -16.07 -10.86
N GLY A 96 -5.34 -15.21 -10.76
CA GLY A 96 -3.94 -15.52 -11.10
C GLY A 96 -2.98 -15.52 -9.90
N ASP A 97 -1.93 -16.35 -9.99
CA ASP A 97 -1.06 -16.87 -8.91
C ASP A 97 -0.32 -15.87 -7.98
N ILE A 98 -0.42 -14.54 -8.18
CA ILE A 98 0.25 -13.55 -7.31
C ILE A 98 -0.76 -12.50 -6.84
N HIS A 99 -1.02 -12.51 -5.54
CA HIS A 99 -2.01 -11.65 -4.88
C HIS A 99 -1.32 -10.56 -4.07
N LEU A 100 -1.73 -9.30 -4.26
CA LEU A 100 -1.41 -8.30 -3.26
C LEU A 100 -2.16 -8.63 -1.99
N SER A 101 -1.45 -8.67 -0.87
CA SER A 101 -1.99 -9.02 0.43
C SER A 101 -1.72 -7.91 1.41
N ILE A 102 -2.74 -7.56 2.18
CA ILE A 102 -2.75 -6.47 3.15
C ILE A 102 -3.06 -7.06 4.51
N ALA A 103 -2.30 -6.66 5.53
CA ALA A 103 -2.58 -7.01 6.92
C ALA A 103 -2.55 -5.76 7.79
N PHE A 104 -3.45 -5.71 8.76
CA PHE A 104 -3.41 -4.76 9.87
C PHE A 104 -2.70 -5.47 11.02
N VAL A 105 -1.52 -4.98 11.38
CA VAL A 105 -0.62 -5.63 12.34
C VAL A 105 -0.10 -4.58 13.30
N ASP A 106 -0.31 -4.83 14.59
CA ASP A 106 -0.07 -3.85 15.64
C ASP A 106 -0.79 -2.52 15.28
N ASP A 107 -0.06 -1.40 15.19
CA ASP A 107 -0.60 -0.10 14.76
C ASP A 107 -0.28 0.26 13.29
N HIS A 108 0.08 -0.73 12.46
CA HIS A 108 0.59 -0.53 11.11
C HIS A 108 -0.12 -1.38 10.05
N ILE A 109 0.09 -1.00 8.80
CA ILE A 109 -0.44 -1.68 7.63
C ILE A 109 0.72 -2.31 6.88
N ALA A 110 0.70 -3.62 6.71
CA ALA A 110 1.68 -4.37 5.96
C ALA A 110 1.13 -4.73 4.58
N MET A 111 1.97 -4.62 3.55
CA MET A 111 1.63 -5.00 2.17
C MET A 111 2.71 -5.91 1.59
N ARG A 112 2.32 -7.02 0.95
CA ARG A 112 3.22 -7.97 0.26
C ARG A 112 2.56 -8.65 -0.94
N LEU A 113 3.35 -9.31 -1.78
CA LEU A 113 2.87 -10.07 -2.95
C LEU A 113 2.71 -11.58 -2.70
N ILE A 114 3.55 -12.15 -1.86
CA ILE A 114 3.48 -13.55 -1.42
C ILE A 114 4.00 -13.63 0.01
N PRO A 115 3.69 -14.70 0.77
CA PRO A 115 4.12 -14.81 2.16
C PRO A 115 5.64 -14.73 2.39
N ALA A 116 6.44 -15.08 1.39
CA ALA A 116 7.90 -15.02 1.43
C ALA A 116 8.50 -13.75 0.77
N ALA A 117 7.67 -12.84 0.27
CA ALA A 117 8.14 -11.62 -0.38
C ALA A 117 8.54 -10.55 0.64
N GLU A 118 9.29 -9.58 0.15
CA GLU A 118 9.49 -8.30 0.83
C GLU A 118 8.13 -7.70 1.25
N THR A 119 8.12 -7.03 2.40
CA THR A 119 6.92 -6.42 2.98
C THR A 119 7.13 -4.91 3.11
N LEU A 120 6.18 -4.14 2.59
CA LEU A 120 6.09 -2.71 2.83
C LEU A 120 5.27 -2.46 4.09
N VAL A 121 5.64 -1.43 4.85
CA VAL A 121 4.95 -1.04 6.08
C VAL A 121 4.53 0.42 5.98
N PHE A 122 3.27 0.67 6.31
CA PHE A 122 2.66 1.98 6.26
C PHE A 122 2.01 2.33 7.59
N THR A 123 2.01 3.62 7.93
CA THR A 123 1.22 4.15 9.05
C THR A 123 -0.24 4.31 8.63
N PRO A 124 -1.19 4.37 9.58
CA PRO A 124 -2.60 4.61 9.28
C PRO A 124 -2.84 5.88 8.46
N GLY A 125 -2.07 6.94 8.70
CA GLY A 125 -2.18 8.19 7.94
C GLY A 125 -1.80 8.05 6.47
N GLU A 126 -0.74 7.29 6.16
CA GLU A 126 -0.33 7.03 4.78
C GLU A 126 -1.34 6.17 4.05
N TRP A 127 -1.82 5.13 4.75
CA TRP A 127 -2.80 4.20 4.20
C TRP A 127 -4.12 4.90 3.91
N ASN A 128 -4.60 5.73 4.83
CA ASN A 128 -5.85 6.48 4.64
C ASN A 128 -5.74 7.47 3.47
N ALA A 129 -4.61 8.17 3.32
CA ALA A 129 -4.39 9.06 2.18
C ALA A 129 -4.39 8.27 0.86
N TRP A 130 -3.70 7.12 0.81
CA TRP A 130 -3.73 6.24 -0.36
C TRP A 130 -5.14 5.71 -0.66
N LEU A 131 -5.90 5.28 0.36
CA LEU A 131 -7.28 4.83 0.19
C LEU A 131 -8.18 5.92 -0.37
N SER A 132 -8.08 7.16 0.13
CA SER A 132 -8.83 8.30 -0.41
C SER A 132 -8.52 8.53 -1.88
N GLY A 133 -7.23 8.51 -2.26
CA GLY A 133 -6.84 8.63 -3.67
C GLY A 133 -7.34 7.47 -4.54
N ALA A 134 -7.29 6.23 -4.03
CA ALA A 134 -7.78 5.05 -4.75
C ALA A 134 -9.31 5.11 -4.96
N LYS A 135 -10.05 5.53 -3.93
CA LYS A 135 -11.50 5.73 -3.95
C LYS A 135 -11.91 6.78 -4.99
N ASP A 136 -11.11 7.83 -5.15
CA ASP A 136 -11.36 8.92 -6.10
C ASP A 136 -10.82 8.66 -7.51
N GLY A 137 -10.18 7.52 -7.75
CA GLY A 137 -9.69 7.16 -9.09
C GLY A 137 -8.33 7.72 -9.47
N GLU A 138 -7.56 8.27 -8.52
CA GLU A 138 -6.25 8.90 -8.79
C GLU A 138 -5.23 7.95 -9.44
N PHE A 139 -5.44 6.64 -9.32
CA PHE A 139 -4.51 5.61 -9.77
C PHE A 139 -5.07 4.74 -10.90
N ASP A 140 -6.23 5.07 -11.48
CA ASP A 140 -6.86 4.29 -12.57
C ASP A 140 -6.01 4.26 -13.84
N GLN A 141 -5.20 5.29 -14.06
CA GLN A 141 -4.24 5.34 -15.17
C GLN A 141 -3.13 4.28 -15.08
N LEU A 142 -3.00 3.59 -13.94
CA LEU A 142 -2.02 2.52 -13.72
C LEU A 142 -2.62 1.11 -13.93
N ALA A 143 -3.94 1.03 -14.17
CA ALA A 143 -4.69 -0.20 -14.31
C ALA A 143 -4.69 -0.73 -15.75
#